data_AF-A0A7S7P1H7-F1
#
_entry.id   AF-A0A7S7P1H7-F1
#
_cell.length_a   1.000
_cell.length_b   1.000
_cell.length_c   1.000
_cell.angle_alpha   90.00
_cell.angle_beta   90.00
_cell.angle_gamma   90.00
#
_symmetry.space_group_name_H-M   'P 1'
#
loop_
_entity.id
_entity.type
_entity.pdbx_description
1 polymer ?
#
loop_
_entity_poly.entity_id
_entity_poly.type
_entity_poly.pdbx_seq_one_letter_code
_entity_poly.pdbx_strand_id
1 'polypeptide(L)'
;MYEYGNEYVGTVFVLPETRCFELRTTVHGEPQLVHGTISQQLAARFAEAAPNRIDPRQVALQPCRVEVTTREIHERHRAPRKVYCLTRLFDFETESQRDPAPALA
;
A
#
# COMPACT_ATOMS: atom_id res chain seq x y z
N MET A 1 13.05 -11.33 -15.01
CA MET A 1 11.89 -10.86 -14.23
C MET A 1 12.13 -9.38 -13.94
N TYR A 2 11.23 -8.50 -14.37
CA TYR A 2 11.35 -7.06 -14.11
C TYR A 2 10.42 -6.69 -12.95
N GLU A 3 10.99 -6.05 -11.95
CA GLU A 3 10.29 -5.53 -10.77
C GLU A 3 10.56 -4.03 -10.68
N TYR A 4 9.51 -3.25 -10.47
CA TYR A 4 9.63 -1.81 -10.28
C TYR A 4 8.60 -1.31 -9.27
N GLY A 5 9.02 -0.39 -8.42
CA GLY A 5 8.14 0.33 -7.49
C GLY A 5 7.40 1.44 -8.22
N ASN A 6 6.09 1.50 -8.05
CA ASN A 6 5.25 2.57 -8.59
C ASN A 6 4.61 3.29 -7.41
N GLU A 7 4.64 4.61 -7.48
CA GLU A 7 3.92 5.43 -6.54
C GLU A 7 2.58 5.84 -7.14
N TYR A 8 1.53 5.70 -6.35
CA TYR A 8 0.18 6.11 -6.74
C TYR A 8 -0.42 7.02 -5.67
N VAL A 9 -1.34 7.87 -6.11
CA VAL A 9 -2.22 8.63 -5.22
C VAL A 9 -3.65 8.22 -5.54
N GLY A 10 -4.40 7.83 -4.52
CA GLY A 10 -5.77 7.36 -4.72
C GLY A 10 -6.41 6.83 -3.46
N THR A 11 -7.63 6.34 -3.59
CA THR A 11 -8.37 5.74 -2.47
C THR A 11 -8.05 4.25 -2.40
N VAL A 12 -7.59 3.80 -1.23
CA VAL A 12 -7.13 2.43 -1.02
C VAL A 12 -8.09 1.73 -0.06
N PHE A 13 -8.56 0.56 -0.48
CA PHE A 13 -9.35 -0.35 0.31
C PHE A 13 -8.51 -1.57 0.65
N VAL A 14 -8.36 -1.84 1.92
CA VAL A 14 -7.53 -2.94 2.43
C VAL A 14 -8.47 -4.03 2.95
N LEU A 15 -8.21 -5.28 2.56
CA LEU A 15 -8.89 -6.47 3.06
C LEU A 15 -7.88 -7.29 3.88
N PRO A 16 -7.76 -7.03 5.20
CA PRO A 16 -6.71 -7.62 6.01
C PRO A 16 -6.80 -9.14 6.11
N GLU A 17 -8.03 -9.67 6.20
CA GLU A 17 -8.31 -11.11 6.33
C GLU A 17 -7.75 -11.92 5.16
N THR A 18 -7.87 -11.39 3.93
CA THR A 18 -7.38 -12.04 2.71
C THR A 18 -6.01 -11.51 2.26
N ARG A 19 -5.44 -10.54 2.97
CA ARG A 19 -4.21 -9.81 2.60
C ARG A 19 -4.27 -9.20 1.20
N CYS A 20 -5.43 -8.69 0.81
CA CYS A 20 -5.66 -8.08 -0.50
C CYS A 20 -5.89 -6.58 -0.38
N PHE A 21 -5.68 -5.85 -1.47
CA PHE A 21 -6.09 -4.45 -1.58
C PHE A 21 -6.76 -4.15 -2.93
N GLU A 22 -7.56 -3.10 -2.94
CA GLU A 22 -8.05 -2.41 -4.13
C GLU A 22 -7.60 -0.93 -4.03
N LEU A 23 -7.03 -0.40 -5.09
CA LEU A 23 -6.64 0.99 -5.22
C LEU A 23 -7.39 1.59 -6.41
N ARG A 24 -8.15 2.65 -6.14
CA ARG A 24 -8.76 3.50 -7.14
C ARG A 24 -7.88 4.73 -7.33
N THR A 25 -7.26 4.85 -8.50
CA THR A 25 -6.31 5.92 -8.81
C THR A 25 -6.55 6.44 -10.23
N THR A 26 -5.79 7.46 -10.63
CA THR A 26 -5.80 8.02 -11.98
C THR A 26 -4.37 7.95 -12.52
N VAL A 27 -4.19 7.32 -13.68
CA VAL A 27 -2.88 7.18 -14.33
C VAL A 27 -2.98 7.79 -15.72
N HIS A 28 -2.12 8.75 -16.03
CA HIS A 28 -2.16 9.51 -17.29
C HIS A 28 -3.52 10.18 -17.59
N GLY A 29 -4.24 10.61 -16.55
CA GLY A 29 -5.56 11.24 -16.69
C GLY A 29 -6.73 10.27 -16.74
N GLU A 30 -6.47 8.96 -16.85
CA GLU A 30 -7.51 7.94 -16.94
C GLU A 30 -7.72 7.22 -15.59
N PRO A 31 -8.97 6.98 -15.17
CA PRO A 31 -9.26 6.18 -13.98
C PRO A 31 -8.72 4.75 -14.13
N GLN A 32 -8.03 4.27 -13.11
CA GLN A 32 -7.47 2.93 -13.06
C GLN A 32 -7.79 2.24 -11.73
N LEU A 33 -8.15 0.97 -11.84
CA LEU A 33 -8.28 0.06 -10.70
C LEU A 33 -7.04 -0.83 -10.62
N VAL A 34 -6.33 -0.77 -9.50
CA VAL A 34 -5.19 -1.65 -9.22
C VAL A 34 -5.56 -2.56 -8.07
N HIS A 35 -5.44 -3.86 -8.26
CA HIS A 35 -5.74 -4.85 -7.22
C HIS A 35 -4.57 -5.81 -7.07
N GLY A 36 -4.33 -6.25 -5.84
CA GLY A 36 -3.19 -7.10 -5.55
C GLY A 36 -3.11 -7.53 -4.10
N THR A 37 -1.92 -7.97 -3.69
CA THR A 37 -1.65 -8.41 -2.33
C THR A 37 -1.02 -7.32 -1.49
N ILE A 38 -1.10 -7.44 -0.18
CA ILE A 38 -0.39 -6.57 0.76
C ILE A 38 0.93 -7.25 1.14
N SER A 39 2.02 -6.48 1.23
CA SER A 39 3.30 -6.98 1.71
C SER A 39 3.17 -7.53 3.14
N GLN A 40 4.01 -8.49 3.51
CA GLN A 40 3.97 -9.05 4.87
C GLN A 40 4.19 -7.99 5.95
N GLN A 41 5.13 -7.06 5.72
CA GLN A 41 5.43 -5.97 6.65
C GLN A 41 4.23 -5.04 6.84
N LEU A 42 3.56 -4.66 5.74
CA LEU A 42 2.39 -3.79 5.83
C LEU A 42 1.18 -4.54 6.41
N ALA A 43 0.99 -5.82 6.07
CA ALA A 43 -0.03 -6.67 6.67
C ALA A 43 0.12 -6.78 8.20
N ALA A 44 1.37 -6.86 8.70
CA ALA A 44 1.63 -6.86 10.13
C ALA A 44 1.18 -5.54 10.79
N ARG A 45 1.22 -4.40 10.10
CA ARG A 45 0.73 -3.11 10.62
C ARG A 45 -0.80 -3.02 10.68
N PHE A 46 -1.52 -3.81 9.90
CA PHE A 46 -2.99 -3.88 9.99
C PHE A 46 -3.48 -4.82 11.10
N ALA A 47 -2.58 -5.62 11.69
CA ALA A 47 -2.93 -6.52 12.79
C ALA A 47 -3.18 -5.74 14.10
N GLU A 48 -4.11 -6.23 14.93
CA GLU A 48 -4.58 -5.49 16.12
C GLU A 48 -3.49 -5.22 17.16
N ALA A 49 -2.49 -6.10 17.26
CA ALA A 49 -1.40 -6.02 18.23
C ALA A 49 -0.16 -5.26 17.70
N ALA A 50 -0.24 -4.59 16.55
CA ALA A 50 0.90 -3.89 15.98
C ALA A 50 1.22 -2.60 16.75
N PRO A 51 2.51 -2.31 17.07
CA PRO A 51 2.88 -1.08 17.78
C PRO A 51 2.56 0.20 16.98
N ASN A 52 2.53 0.11 15.65
CA ASN A 52 2.23 1.21 14.74
C ASN A 52 1.02 0.86 13.87
N ARG A 53 -0.06 0.42 14.55
CA ARG A 53 -1.26 -0.11 13.92
C ARG A 53 -1.87 0.93 13.01
N ILE A 54 -2.16 0.51 11.78
CA ILE A 54 -2.98 1.29 10.85
C ILE A 54 -4.38 0.67 10.89
N ASP A 55 -5.41 1.48 11.14
CA ASP A 55 -6.79 1.03 10.97
C ASP A 55 -7.12 1.02 9.46
N PRO A 56 -7.41 -0.16 8.86
CA PRO A 56 -7.81 -0.26 7.46
C PRO A 56 -8.96 0.66 7.06
N ARG A 57 -9.88 0.97 8.00
CA ARG A 57 -11.02 1.84 7.75
C ARG A 57 -10.60 3.29 7.57
N GLN A 58 -9.54 3.72 8.26
CA GLN A 58 -8.98 5.08 8.12
C GLN A 58 -8.30 5.28 6.77
N VAL A 59 -7.72 4.22 6.20
CA VAL A 59 -7.05 4.26 4.88
C VAL A 59 -8.02 4.66 3.76
N ALA A 60 -9.29 4.26 3.87
CA ALA A 60 -10.30 4.54 2.85
C ALA A 60 -11.00 5.91 2.99
N LEU A 61 -10.73 6.68 4.06
CA LEU A 61 -11.43 7.95 4.32
C LEU A 61 -11.05 9.07 3.34
N GLN A 62 -9.83 9.03 2.82
CA GLN A 62 -9.33 10.04 1.89
C GLN A 62 -8.30 9.42 0.93
N PRO A 63 -8.10 10.02 -0.25
CA PRO A 63 -6.98 9.64 -1.10
C PRO A 63 -5.66 9.76 -0.33
N CYS A 64 -4.81 8.75 -0.45
CA CYS A 64 -3.49 8.71 0.17
C CYS A 64 -2.44 8.29 -0.85
N ARG A 65 -1.19 8.65 -0.55
CA ARG A 65 -0.03 8.25 -1.35
C ARG A 65 0.41 6.86 -0.93
N VAL A 66 0.64 5.99 -1.92
CA VAL A 66 1.03 4.59 -1.70
C VAL A 66 2.14 4.14 -2.63
N GLU A 67 2.94 3.19 -2.15
CA GLU A 67 3.91 2.48 -2.96
C GLU A 67 3.38 1.07 -3.29
N VAL A 68 3.37 0.75 -4.58
CA VAL A 68 2.98 -0.56 -5.10
C VAL A 68 4.09 -1.10 -5.97
N THR A 69 4.69 -2.21 -5.54
CA THR A 69 5.60 -2.99 -6.36
C THR A 69 4.83 -3.71 -7.45
N THR A 70 5.23 -3.52 -8.71
CA THR A 70 4.70 -4.25 -9.86
C THR A 70 5.73 -5.24 -10.36
N ARG A 71 5.31 -6.49 -10.54
CA ARG A 71 6.10 -7.57 -11.15
C ARG A 71 5.44 -8.02 -12.43
N GLU A 72 6.22 -8.10 -13.51
CA GLU A 72 5.74 -8.68 -14.77
C GLU A 72 6.16 -10.14 -14.89
N ILE A 73 5.17 -11.02 -14.87
CA ILE A 73 5.36 -12.47 -14.95
C ILE A 73 5.14 -12.92 -16.39
N HIS A 74 6.16 -13.60 -16.93
CA HIS A 74 6.14 -14.20 -18.25
C HIS A 74 6.18 -15.73 -18.09
N GLU A 75 5.04 -16.37 -18.29
CA GLU A 75 4.92 -17.83 -18.23
C GLU A 75 4.83 -18.40 -19.65
N ARG A 76 5.43 -19.56 -19.87
CA ARG A 76 5.41 -20.23 -21.17
C ARG A 76 3.95 -20.50 -21.57
N HIS A 77 3.58 -20.16 -22.81
CA HIS A 77 2.22 -20.29 -23.35
C HIS A 77 1.14 -19.43 -22.65
N ARG A 78 1.53 -18.39 -21.89
CA ARG A 78 0.59 -17.42 -21.33
C ARG A 78 0.98 -16.00 -21.74
N ALA A 79 -0.03 -15.14 -21.86
CA ALA A 79 0.22 -13.71 -22.01
C ALA A 79 0.93 -13.17 -20.74
N PRO A 80 1.85 -12.21 -20.88
CA PRO A 80 2.46 -11.55 -19.73
C PRO A 80 1.39 -10.95 -18.82
N ARG A 81 1.58 -11.10 -17.50
CA ARG A 81 0.66 -10.53 -16.50
C ARG A 81 1.41 -9.71 -15.47
N LYS A 82 0.77 -8.63 -15.02
CA LYS A 82 1.26 -7.80 -13.92
C LYS A 82 0.69 -8.31 -12.60
N VAL A 83 1.54 -8.39 -11.59
CA VAL A 83 1.15 -8.68 -10.21
C VAL A 83 1.55 -7.49 -9.35
N TYR A 84 0.61 -7.03 -8.54
CA TYR A 84 0.75 -5.85 -7.71
C TYR A 84 0.88 -6.22 -6.25
N CYS A 85 1.81 -5.59 -5.55
CA CYS A 85 2.00 -5.74 -4.11
C CYS A 85 2.06 -4.35 -3.46
N LEU A 86 1.10 -4.05 -2.59
CA LEU A 86 1.12 -2.81 -1.79
C LEU A 86 2.19 -2.94 -0.71
N THR A 87 3.21 -2.09 -0.78
CA THR A 87 4.38 -2.15 0.11
C THR A 87 4.36 -1.08 1.18
N ARG A 88 3.87 0.12 0.86
CA ARG A 88 3.93 1.27 1.78
C ARG A 88 2.72 2.17 1.67
N LEU A 89 2.31 2.73 2.80
CA LEU A 89 1.38 3.86 2.92
C LEU A 89 2.17 5.03 3.51
N PHE A 90 2.28 6.16 2.80
CA PHE A 90 3.16 7.26 3.22
C PHE A 90 2.54 8.11 4.35
N ASP A 91 1.24 8.41 4.26
CA ASP A 91 0.56 9.31 5.21
C ASP A 91 0.24 8.65 6.56
N PHE A 92 0.45 7.33 6.67
CA PHE A 92 0.13 6.51 7.84
C PHE A 92 1.39 6.09 8.63
N GLU A 93 2.51 6.76 8.40
CA GLU A 93 3.78 6.53 9.13
C GLU A 93 3.92 7.41 10.39
N THR A 94 2.95 8.28 10.68
CA THR A 94 3.12 9.46 11.56
C THR A 94 2.54 9.29 12.97
N GLU A 95 2.87 8.24 13.71
CA GLU A 95 2.68 8.26 15.18
C GLU A 95 3.91 7.85 15.99
N SER A 96 4.89 7.18 15.38
CA SER A 96 6.06 6.65 16.11
C SER A 96 7.33 7.48 15.91
N GLN A 97 7.23 8.58 15.16
CA GLN A 97 8.33 9.52 14.90
C GLN A 97 7.95 10.96 15.29
N ARG A 98 7.19 11.12 16.38
CA ARG A 98 7.31 12.34 17.21
C ARG A 98 8.24 12.00 18.36
N ASP A 99 9.54 12.15 18.09
CA ASP A 99 10.51 12.35 19.15
C ASP A 99 10.04 13.54 20.00
N PRO A 100 9.84 13.42 21.32
CA PRO A 100 9.56 14.59 22.14
C PRO A 100 10.80 15.47 22.07
N ALA A 101 10.69 16.60 21.34
CA ALA A 101 11.72 17.63 21.33
C ALA A 101 12.21 17.86 22.77
N PRO A 102 13.53 17.84 23.04
CA PRO A 102 14.01 17.98 24.39
C PRO A 102 13.56 19.33 24.92
N ALA A 103 12.80 19.30 26.02
CA ALA A 103 12.48 20.49 26.78
C ALA A 103 13.79 21.10 27.26
N LEU A 104 14.19 22.21 26.64
CA LEU A 104 15.23 23.08 27.17
C LEU A 104 14.66 23.77 28.40
N ALA A 105 15.26 23.42 29.55
CA ALA A 105 15.07 24.04 30.86
C ALA A 105 15.66 25.45 30.91
#